data_AF-A0A7X9ZAS5-F1
#
_entry.id   AF-A0A7X9ZAS5-F1
#
_cell.length_a   1.000
_cell.length_b   1.000
_cell.length_c   1.000
_cell.angle_alpha   90.00
_cell.angle_beta   90.00
_cell.angle_gamma   90.00
#
_symmetry.space_group_name_H-M   'P 1'
#
loop_
_entity.id
_entity.type
_entity.pdbx_description
1 polymer ?
#
loop_
_entity_poly.entity_id
_entity_poly.type
_entity_poly.pdbx_seq_one_letter_code
_entity_poly.pdbx_strand_id
1 'polypeptide(L)'
;MDWKFFLGLMIPAVGAAFVWLTKIAREDPPLYCEIDDVLSRWIPGALFGAVFLMIFSMATWDDGRGDAGFIGGILILGLIQLRSAFPFFRRVAALPRPHRETTSQERSTTG
;
A
#
# COMPACT_ATOMS: atom_id res chain seq x y z
N MET A 1 23.01 8.84 2.44
CA MET A 1 21.67 9.43 2.68
C MET A 1 21.30 9.07 4.11
N ASP A 2 20.93 10.03 4.97
CA ASP A 2 20.64 9.74 6.39
C ASP A 2 19.40 8.81 6.47
N TRP A 3 19.52 7.66 7.12
CA TRP A 3 18.44 6.69 7.28
C TRP A 3 17.20 7.30 7.94
N LYS A 4 17.39 8.33 8.78
CA LYS A 4 16.32 9.13 9.39
C LYS A 4 15.54 9.92 8.35
N PHE A 5 16.22 10.43 7.32
CA PHE A 5 15.61 11.14 6.21
C PHE A 5 14.79 10.19 5.33
N PHE A 6 15.31 8.97 5.10
CA PHE A 6 14.58 7.93 4.38
C PHE A 6 13.31 7.52 5.14
N LEU A 7 13.38 7.29 6.46
CA LEU A 7 12.19 7.03 7.28
C LEU A 7 11.21 8.21 7.31
N GLY A 8 11.72 9.44 7.43
CA GLY A 8 10.91 10.66 7.42
C GLY A 8 10.13 10.87 6.12
N LEU A 9 10.61 10.37 4.98
CA LEU A 9 9.91 10.41 3.70
C LEU A 9 8.96 9.21 3.50
N MET A 10 9.39 8.02 3.92
CA MET A 10 8.63 6.78 3.72
C MET A 10 7.35 6.74 4.56
N ILE A 11 7.35 7.25 5.79
CA ILE A 11 6.16 7.25 6.65
C ILE A 11 5.00 8.05 6.02
N PRO A 12 5.19 9.31 5.56
CA PRO A 12 4.17 10.05 4.83
C PRO A 12 3.71 9.37 3.54
N ALA A 13 4.63 8.80 2.76
CA ALA A 13 4.30 8.13 1.51
C ALA A 13 3.42 6.88 1.73
N VAL A 14 3.76 6.06 2.73
CA VAL A 14 2.96 4.90 3.13
C VAL A 14 1.59 5.34 3.64
N GLY A 15 1.52 6.39 4.46
CA GLY A 15 0.26 6.96 4.94
C GLY A 15 -0.63 7.46 3.80
N ALA A 16 -0.07 8.19 2.83
CA ALA A 16 -0.79 8.69 1.67
C ALA A 16 -1.33 7.54 0.80
N ALA A 17 -0.53 6.51 0.54
CA ALA A 17 -0.96 5.33 -0.19
C ALA A 17 -2.10 4.58 0.55
N PHE A 18 -2.01 4.47 1.88
CA PHE A 18 -3.06 3.86 2.70
C PHE A 18 -4.37 4.65 2.65
N VAL A 19 -4.30 5.99 2.76
CA VAL A 19 -5.47 6.86 2.63
C VAL A 19 -6.08 6.76 1.23
N TRP A 20 -5.26 6.76 0.19
CA TRP A 20 -5.70 6.63 -1.20
C TRP A 20 -6.39 5.28 -1.45
N LEU A 21 -5.80 4.17 -1.01
CA LEU A 21 -6.43 2.83 -1.11
C LEU A 21 -7.74 2.76 -0.31
N THR A 22 -7.78 3.34 0.88
CA THR A 22 -9.02 3.42 1.69
C THR A 22 -10.10 4.21 0.97
N LYS A 23 -9.73 5.32 0.32
CA LYS A 23 -10.65 6.15 -0.46
C LYS A 23 -11.19 5.39 -1.66
N ILE A 24 -10.34 4.71 -2.43
CA ILE A 24 -10.77 3.88 -3.57
C ILE A 24 -11.69 2.76 -3.10
N ALA A 25 -11.33 2.05 -2.02
CA ALA A 25 -12.17 1.01 -1.45
C ALA A 25 -13.58 1.54 -1.12
N ARG A 26 -13.71 2.77 -0.60
CA ARG A 26 -15.01 3.39 -0.29
C ARG A 26 -15.78 3.87 -1.52
N GLU A 27 -15.10 4.53 -2.46
CA GLU A 27 -15.74 5.24 -3.56
C GLU A 27 -15.99 4.34 -4.78
N ASP A 28 -15.07 3.43 -5.09
CA ASP A 28 -15.10 2.52 -6.24
C ASP A 28 -14.65 1.09 -5.88
N PRO A 29 -15.54 0.29 -5.25
CA PRO A 29 -15.23 -1.09 -4.86
C PRO A 29 -14.80 -2.01 -6.02
N PRO A 30 -15.39 -1.93 -7.24
CA PRO A 30 -14.89 -2.68 -8.40
C PRO A 30 -13.42 -2.40 -8.72
N LEU A 31 -13.03 -1.12 -8.77
CA LEU A 31 -11.62 -0.74 -9.01
C LEU A 31 -10.71 -1.25 -7.89
N TYR A 32 -11.15 -1.19 -6.63
CA TYR A 32 -10.41 -1.79 -5.52
C TYR A 32 -10.20 -3.30 -5.70
N CYS A 33 -11.21 -4.05 -6.14
CA CYS A 33 -11.09 -5.50 -6.38
C CYS A 33 -10.05 -5.82 -7.45
N GLU A 34 -9.97 -5.05 -8.54
CA GLU A 34 -8.93 -5.23 -9.57
C GLU A 34 -7.53 -4.98 -9.01
N ILE A 35 -7.37 -3.93 -8.21
CA ILE A 35 -6.10 -3.61 -7.53
C ILE A 35 -5.72 -4.72 -6.55
N ASP A 36 -6.68 -5.22 -5.75
CA ASP A 36 -6.48 -6.31 -4.79
C ASP A 36 -6.06 -7.62 -5.49
N ASP A 37 -6.67 -7.94 -6.63
CA ASP A 37 -6.32 -9.11 -7.44
C ASP A 37 -4.89 -9.04 -8.00
N VAL A 38 -4.49 -7.87 -8.51
CA VAL A 38 -3.12 -7.65 -9.01
C VAL A 38 -2.11 -7.72 -7.86
N LEU A 39 -2.34 -6.97 -6.78
CA LEU A 39 -1.41 -6.90 -5.66
C LEU A 39 -1.29 -8.24 -4.92
N SER A 40 -2.39 -8.96 -4.71
CA SER A 40 -2.39 -10.25 -4.00
C SER A 40 -1.59 -11.34 -4.73
N ARG A 41 -1.56 -11.30 -6.07
CA ARG A 41 -0.72 -12.18 -6.89
C ARG A 41 0.74 -11.74 -6.91
N TRP A 42 1.01 -10.44 -6.86
CA TRP A 42 2.35 -9.89 -6.97
C TRP A 42 3.15 -9.95 -5.66
N ILE A 43 2.50 -9.71 -4.52
CA ILE A 43 3.15 -9.66 -3.20
C ILE A 43 3.96 -10.92 -2.85
N PRO A 44 3.48 -12.16 -3.07
CA PRO A 44 4.28 -13.36 -2.81
C PRO A 44 5.58 -13.38 -3.62
N GLY A 45 5.51 -13.00 -4.90
CA GLY A 45 6.69 -12.91 -5.77
C GLY A 45 7.65 -11.80 -5.34
N ALA A 46 7.12 -10.65 -4.96
CA ALA A 46 7.90 -9.53 -4.43
C ALA A 46 8.58 -9.88 -3.09
N LEU A 47 7.89 -10.59 -2.19
CA LEU A 47 8.46 -11.09 -0.94
C LEU A 47 9.61 -12.06 -1.20
N PHE A 48 9.40 -13.02 -2.10
CA PHE A 48 10.46 -13.96 -2.47
C PHE A 48 11.67 -13.22 -3.06
N GLY A 49 11.44 -12.31 -4.00
CA GLY A 49 12.49 -11.49 -4.60
C GLY A 49 13.23 -10.61 -3.58
N ALA A 50 12.53 -10.00 -2.64
CA ALA A 50 13.11 -9.17 -1.59
C ALA A 50 13.99 -10.00 -0.64
N VAL A 51 13.51 -11.17 -0.19
CA VAL A 51 14.28 -12.09 0.66
C VAL A 51 15.51 -12.60 -0.08
N PHE A 52 15.34 -13.03 -1.34
CA PHE A 52 16.44 -13.51 -2.17
C PHE A 52 17.50 -12.43 -2.36
N LEU A 53 17.10 -11.22 -2.75
CA LEU A 53 18.01 -10.10 -2.97
C LEU A 53 18.72 -9.69 -1.68
N MET A 54 18.03 -9.69 -0.54
CA MET A 54 18.63 -9.42 0.76
C MET A 54 19.72 -10.45 1.09
N ILE A 55 19.40 -11.75 1.01
CA ILE A 55 20.36 -12.83 1.30
C ILE A 55 21.54 -12.76 0.34
N PHE A 56 21.29 -12.59 -0.96
CA PHE A 56 22.33 -12.45 -1.97
C PHE A 56 23.24 -11.27 -1.66
N SER A 57 22.67 -10.10 -1.36
CA SER A 57 23.45 -8.89 -1.07
C SER A 57 24.28 -9.02 0.21
N MET A 58 23.73 -9.68 1.25
CA MET A 58 24.47 -9.98 2.48
C MET A 58 25.61 -10.99 2.23
N ALA A 59 25.43 -11.93 1.31
CA ALA A 59 26.44 -12.92 0.96
C ALA A 59 27.56 -12.34 0.08
N THR A 60 27.25 -11.38 -0.81
CA THR A 60 28.22 -10.82 -1.76
C THR A 60 28.91 -9.55 -1.27
N TRP A 61 28.31 -8.80 -0.33
CA TRP A 61 28.82 -7.51 0.12
C TRP A 61 29.16 -7.55 1.61
N ASP A 62 30.43 -7.79 1.94
CA ASP A 62 30.89 -7.90 3.33
C ASP A 62 30.78 -6.57 4.09
N ASP A 63 31.25 -5.47 3.50
CA ASP A 63 31.26 -4.14 4.15
C ASP A 63 29.85 -3.53 4.32
N GLY A 64 28.88 -3.96 3.51
CA GLY A 64 27.50 -3.43 3.48
C GLY A 64 26.46 -4.37 4.08
N ARG A 65 26.88 -5.50 4.67
CA ARG A 65 25.99 -6.58 5.11
C ARG A 65 24.92 -6.10 6.11
N GLY A 66 25.31 -5.24 7.06
CA GLY A 66 24.40 -4.68 8.06
C GLY A 66 23.30 -3.82 7.44
N ASP A 67 23.69 -2.92 6.52
CA ASP A 67 22.76 -2.02 5.83
C ASP A 67 21.83 -2.79 4.89
N ALA A 68 22.36 -3.77 4.15
CA ALA A 68 21.57 -4.63 3.27
C ALA A 68 20.53 -5.45 4.06
N GLY A 69 20.92 -6.00 5.22
CA GLY A 69 20.00 -6.69 6.11
C GLY A 69 18.93 -5.78 6.69
N PHE A 70 19.29 -4.56 7.08
CA PHE A 70 18.34 -3.58 7.61
C PHE A 70 17.33 -3.10 6.56
N ILE A 71 17.79 -2.70 5.38
CA ILE A 71 16.94 -2.27 4.26
C ILE A 71 16.03 -3.41 3.79
N GLY A 72 16.61 -4.62 3.62
CA GLY A 72 15.86 -5.82 3.26
C GLY A 72 14.80 -6.16 4.31
N GLY A 73 15.14 -6.07 5.59
CA GLY A 73 14.21 -6.28 6.70
C GLY A 73 13.02 -5.32 6.67
N ILE A 74 13.26 -4.02 6.49
CA ILE A 74 12.19 -3.01 6.36
C ILE A 74 11.28 -3.33 5.17
N LEU A 75 11.86 -3.68 4.01
CA LEU A 75 11.10 -3.99 2.81
C LEU A 75 10.21 -5.23 3.01
N ILE A 76 10.76 -6.30 3.58
CA ILE A 76 10.02 -7.54 3.87
C ILE A 76 8.87 -7.27 4.84
N LEU A 77 9.15 -6.55 5.95
CA LEU A 77 8.13 -6.18 6.91
C LEU A 77 7.04 -5.31 6.29
N GLY A 78 7.40 -4.36 5.43
CA GLY A 78 6.45 -3.53 4.69
C GLY A 78 5.52 -4.35 3.78
N LEU A 79 6.07 -5.32 3.05
CA LEU A 79 5.28 -6.21 2.20
C LEU A 79 4.34 -7.12 3.01
N ILE A 80 4.80 -7.62 4.16
CA ILE A 80 3.96 -8.41 5.09
C ILE A 80 2.84 -7.55 5.66
N GLN A 81 3.14 -6.32 6.08
CA GLN A 81 2.12 -5.39 6.58
C GLN A 81 1.09 -5.06 5.50
N LEU A 82 1.52 -4.78 4.27
CA LEU A 82 0.62 -4.53 3.15
C LEU A 82 -0.33 -5.71 2.91
N ARG A 83 0.20 -6.94 2.86
CA ARG A 83 -0.60 -8.16 2.73
C ARG A 83 -1.62 -8.30 3.86
N SER A 84 -1.20 -7.99 5.08
CA SER A 84 -2.04 -8.09 6.27
C SER A 84 -3.13 -7.02 6.33
N ALA A 85 -2.98 -5.92 5.58
CA ALA A 85 -3.97 -4.84 5.48
C ALA A 85 -5.10 -5.13 4.48
N PHE A 86 -4.96 -6.10 3.57
CA PHE A 86 -6.01 -6.40 2.56
C PHE A 86 -7.37 -6.78 3.16
N PRO A 87 -7.46 -7.59 4.23
CA PRO A 87 -8.74 -7.86 4.89
C PRO A 87 -9.41 -6.58 5.41
N PHE A 88 -8.64 -5.58 5.87
CA PHE A 88 -9.18 -4.30 6.29
C PHE A 88 -9.82 -3.55 5.11
N PHE A 89 -9.10 -3.40 4.01
CA PHE A 89 -9.61 -2.69 2.84
C PHE A 89 -10.82 -3.40 2.19
N ARG A 90 -10.83 -4.74 2.16
CA ARG A 90 -12.00 -5.52 1.71
C ARG A 90 -13.23 -5.25 2.57
N ARG A 91 -13.08 -5.10 3.89
CA ARG A 91 -14.17 -4.71 4.78
C ARG A 91 -14.64 -3.28 4.49
N VAL A 92 -13.72 -2.36 4.25
CA VAL A 92 -14.05 -0.97 3.89
C VAL A 92 -14.85 -0.91 2.58
N ALA A 93 -14.48 -1.73 1.59
CA ALA A 93 -15.17 -1.83 0.31
C ALA A 93 -16.58 -2.44 0.41
N ALA A 94 -16.80 -3.30 1.41
CA ALA A 94 -18.10 -3.92 1.67
C ALA A 94 -19.07 -3.02 2.47
N LEU A 95 -18.60 -1.88 3.00
CA LEU A 95 -19.46 -0.98 3.77
C LEU A 95 -20.50 -0.30 2.85
N PRO A 96 -21.72 -0.03 3.37
CA PRO A 96 -22.69 0.78 2.65
C PRO A 96 -22.05 2.10 2.22
N ARG A 97 -22.25 2.46 0.94
CA ARG A 97 -21.74 3.73 0.40
C ARG A 97 -22.29 4.87 1.25
N PRO A 98 -21.47 5.88 1.60
CA PRO A 98 -22.02 7.13 2.08
C PRO A 98 -23.01 7.60 1.01
N HIS A 99 -24.26 7.86 1.40
CA HIS A 99 -25.22 8.50 0.51
C HIS A 99 -24.57 9.82 0.09
N ARG A 100 -24.09 9.87 -1.15
CA ARG A 100 -23.70 11.13 -1.76
C ARG A 100 -25.02 11.86 -1.91
N GLU A 101 -25.33 12.75 -0.98
CA GLU A 101 -26.35 13.76 -1.17
C GLU A 101 -25.91 14.55 -2.41
N THR A 102 -26.32 14.07 -3.58
CA THR A 102 -26.35 14.88 -4.78
C THR A 102 -27.30 16.01 -4.45
N THR A 103 -26.73 17.18 -4.19
CA THR A 103 -27.39 18.47 -4.29
C THR A 103 -27.90 18.63 -5.73
N SER A 104 -28.94 17.88 -6.10
CA SER A 104 -29.73 18.08 -7.32
C SER A 104 -30.74 19.19 -7.08
N GLN A 105 -30.25 20.34 -6.62
CA GLN A 105 -31.06 21.54 -6.40
C GLN A 105 -30.57 22.69 -7.28
N GLU A 106 -30.07 22.38 -8.48
CA GLU A 106 -29.71 23.37 -9.51
C GLU A 106 -30.51 23.13 -10.80
N ARG A 107 -31.81 22.80 -10.65
CA ARG A 107 -32.73 22.72 -11.79
C ARG A 107 -34.18 23.07 -11.42
N SER A 108 -34.36 24.10 -10.60
CA SER A 108 -35.69 24.65 -10.32
C SER A 108 -35.73 26.17 -10.32
N THR A 109 -34.96 26.79 -11.21
CA THR A 109 -35.14 28.21 -11.59
C THR A 109 -35.02 28.35 -13.12
N THR A 110 -35.88 27.63 -13.83
CA THR A 110 -36.44 28.06 -15.12
C THR A 110 -37.72 28.80 -14.72
N GLY A 111 -37.90 30.09 -14.98
CA GLY A 111 -38.00 30.66 -16.31
C GLY A 111 -39.46 31.07 -16.48
#